data_AF-A0A0A0BKM7-F1
#
_entry.id   AF-A0A0A0BKM7-F1
#
_cell.length_a   1.000
_cell.length_b   1.000
_cell.length_c   1.000
_cell.angle_alpha   90.00
_cell.angle_beta   90.00
_cell.angle_gamma   90.00
#
_symmetry.space_group_name_H-M   'P 1'
#
loop_
_entity.id
_entity.type
_entity.pdbx_description
1 polymer ?
#
loop_
_entity_poly.entity_id
_entity_poly.type
_entity_poly.pdbx_seq_one_letter_code
_entity_poly.pdbx_strand_id
1 'polypeptide(L)'
;MLFLQGLTHDPSTRTLRVRMVNPSRTRWALFEYRDVPEELYDQLRTAGPDRTGVLGRLGAEHDVRRVGEPAWHRAGTVDVRHGG
;
A
#
# COMPACT_ATOMS: atom_id res chain seq x y z
N MET A 1 6.59 -9.65 -8.81
CA MET A 1 5.99 -9.78 -7.47
C MET A 1 6.79 -8.95 -6.47
N LEU A 2 6.14 -8.01 -5.77
CA LEU A 2 6.75 -7.20 -4.71
C LEU A 2 6.23 -7.69 -3.35
N PHE A 3 7.04 -7.54 -2.31
CA PHE A 3 6.74 -7.95 -0.94
C PHE A 3 6.63 -6.74 -0.04
N LEU A 4 5.70 -6.78 0.91
CA LEU A 4 5.60 -5.76 1.93
C LEU A 4 6.82 -5.83 2.86
N GLN A 5 7.55 -4.72 2.97
CA GLN A 5 8.72 -4.59 3.85
C GLN A 5 8.42 -3.74 5.09
N GLY A 6 7.56 -2.73 4.96
CA GLY A 6 7.26 -1.81 6.06
C GLY A 6 5.98 -1.02 5.84
N LEU A 7 5.39 -0.61 6.96
CA LEU A 7 4.18 0.20 7.02
C LEU A 7 4.44 1.37 7.96
N THR A 8 3.92 2.55 7.61
CA THR A 8 3.95 3.71 8.50
C THR A 8 2.67 4.49 8.30
N HIS A 9 1.89 4.69 9.35
CA HIS A 9 0.66 5.48 9.30
C HIS A 9 0.89 6.83 9.96
N ASP A 10 0.41 7.88 9.30
CA ASP A 10 0.35 9.23 9.84
C ASP A 10 -1.11 9.54 10.20
N PRO A 11 -1.47 9.58 11.50
CA PRO A 11 -2.85 9.76 11.92
C PRO A 11 -3.37 11.18 11.68
N SER A 12 -2.49 12.18 11.64
CA SER A 12 -2.87 13.59 11.40
C SER A 12 -3.37 13.82 9.98
N THR A 13 -2.77 13.12 9.01
CA THR A 13 -3.12 13.21 7.58
C THR A 13 -3.88 11.98 7.08
N ARG A 14 -4.17 11.01 7.96
CA ARG A 14 -4.77 9.71 7.63
C ARG A 14 -4.08 9.04 6.43
N THR A 15 -2.77 9.18 6.35
CA THR A 15 -1.97 8.70 5.23
C THR A 15 -1.20 7.45 5.64
N LEU A 16 -1.42 6.36 4.93
CA LEU A 16 -0.65 5.13 5.09
C LEU A 16 0.45 5.05 4.04
N ARG A 17 1.68 4.89 4.51
CA ARG A 17 2.84 4.60 3.68
C ARG A 17 3.14 3.12 3.68
N VAL A 18 3.25 2.56 2.48
CA VAL A 18 3.49 1.13 2.25
C VAL A 18 4.80 0.99 1.47
N ARG A 19 5.82 0.42 2.12
CA ARG A 19 7.11 0.13 1.48
C ARG A 19 7.07 -1.29 0.91
N MET A 20 7.16 -1.38 -0.41
CA MET A 20 7.25 -2.64 -1.13
C MET A 20 8.66 -2.86 -1.66
N VAL A 21 9.13 -4.10 -1.66
CA VAL A 21 10.47 -4.49 -2.10
C VAL A 21 10.41 -5.69 -3.04
N ASN A 22 11.29 -5.76 -4.03
CA ASN A 22 11.44 -6.97 -4.84
C ASN A 22 12.02 -8.13 -4.01
N PRO A 23 11.84 -9.40 -4.43
CA PRO A 23 12.39 -10.56 -3.70
C PRO A 23 13.90 -10.45 -3.46
N SER A 24 14.65 -9.89 -4.42
CA SER A 24 16.10 -9.69 -4.32
C SER A 24 16.51 -8.53 -3.39
N ARG A 25 15.57 -7.78 -2.82
CA ARG A 25 15.79 -6.59 -1.97
C ARG A 25 16.59 -5.43 -2.57
N THR A 26 16.91 -5.49 -3.86
CA THR A 26 17.70 -4.49 -4.59
C THR A 26 16.86 -3.31 -5.08
N ARG A 27 15.54 -3.47 -5.18
CA ARG A 27 14.63 -2.41 -5.63
C ARG A 27 13.46 -2.32 -4.68
N TRP A 28 13.07 -1.10 -4.37
CA TRP A 28 11.92 -0.80 -3.53
C TRP A 28 11.07 0.31 -4.16
N ALA A 29 9.81 0.33 -3.77
CA ALA A 29 8.86 1.38 -4.09
C ALA A 29 8.09 1.74 -2.82
N LEU A 30 7.84 3.02 -2.63
CA LEU A 30 7.06 3.53 -1.51
C LEU A 30 5.76 4.08 -2.08
N PHE A 31 4.64 3.63 -1.52
CA PHE A 31 3.31 4.06 -1.90
C PHE A 31 2.67 4.79 -0.73
N GLU A 32 1.92 5.84 -1.04
CA GLU A 32 1.08 6.58 -0.10
C GLU A 32 -0.37 6.30 -0.45
N TYR A 33 -1.15 5.93 0.55
CA TYR A 33 -2.60 5.78 0.49
C TYR A 33 -3.21 6.83 1.39
N ARG A 34 -4.22 7.54 0.91
CA ARG A 34 -4.92 8.58 1.69
C ARG A 34 -6.25 8.09 2.22
N ASP A 35 -6.75 8.81 3.22
CA ASP A 35 -8.04 8.54 3.87
C ASP A 35 -8.10 7.13 4.48
N VAL A 36 -6.94 6.63 4.96
CA VAL A 36 -6.83 5.28 5.53
C VAL A 36 -7.13 5.35 7.04
N PRO A 37 -8.16 4.64 7.53
CA PRO A 37 -8.45 4.57 8.95
C PRO A 37 -7.36 3.79 9.70
N GLU A 38 -7.13 4.16 10.95
CA GLU A 38 -6.13 3.52 11.82
C GLU A 38 -6.41 2.01 12.02
N GLU A 39 -7.69 1.62 12.05
CA GLU A 39 -8.12 0.22 12.13
C GLU A 39 -7.55 -0.63 10.99
N LEU A 40 -7.47 -0.08 9.77
CA LEU A 40 -6.92 -0.79 8.60
C LEU A 40 -5.40 -0.92 8.69
N TYR A 41 -4.72 0.08 9.26
CA TYR A 41 -3.29 -0.02 9.57
C TYR A 41 -3.01 -1.13 10.59
N ASP A 42 -3.81 -1.21 11.65
CA ASP A 42 -3.66 -2.27 12.65
C ASP A 42 -3.96 -3.67 12.06
N GLN A 43 -4.96 -3.78 11.19
CA GLN A 43 -5.19 -5.01 10.44
C GLN A 43 -3.97 -5.39 9.59
N LEU A 44 -3.40 -4.46 8.81
CA LEU A 44 -2.20 -4.74 8.01
C LEU A 44 -0.99 -5.15 8.85
N ARG A 45 -0.81 -4.52 10.01
CA ARG A 45 0.27 -4.82 10.95
C ARG A 45 0.14 -6.23 11.50
N THR A 46 -1.08 -6.63 11.88
CA THR A 46 -1.39 -7.90 12.56
C THR A 46 -1.71 -9.07 11.62
N ALA A 47 -2.07 -8.81 10.36
CA ALA A 47 -2.53 -9.83 9.40
C ALA A 47 -1.50 -10.91 9.00
N GLY A 48 -0.22 -10.78 9.40
CA GLY A 48 0.80 -11.80 9.15
C GLY A 48 0.86 -12.26 7.67
N PRO A 49 0.58 -13.55 7.36
CA PRO A 49 0.56 -14.05 5.98
C PRO A 49 -0.61 -13.53 5.12
N ASP A 50 -1.74 -13.14 5.73
CA ASP A 50 -2.95 -12.66 5.03
C ASP A 50 -2.86 -11.20 4.56
N ARG A 51 -1.69 -10.57 4.73
CA ARG A 51 -1.43 -9.19 4.32
C ARG A 51 -1.75 -8.92 2.85
N THR A 52 -1.64 -9.91 1.97
CA THR A 52 -1.98 -9.77 0.55
C THR A 52 -3.46 -9.44 0.34
N GLY A 53 -4.37 -10.05 1.11
CA GLY A 53 -5.80 -9.77 1.02
C GLY A 53 -6.13 -8.36 1.51
N VAL A 54 -5.52 -7.94 2.62
CA VAL A 54 -5.72 -6.60 3.18
C VAL A 54 -5.11 -5.51 2.28
N LEU A 55 -3.95 -5.75 1.66
CA LEU A 55 -3.36 -4.86 0.65
C LEU A 55 -4.23 -4.76 -0.61
N GLY A 56 -4.84 -5.87 -1.04
CA GLY A 56 -5.79 -5.86 -2.14
C GLY A 56 -6.99 -4.97 -1.84
N ARG A 57 -7.56 -5.09 -0.64
CA ARG A 57 -8.63 -4.21 -0.17
C ARG A 57 -8.19 -2.74 -0.12
N LEU A 58 -7.00 -2.48 0.41
CA LEU A 58 -6.42 -1.14 0.49
C LEU A 58 -6.34 -0.47 -0.90
N GLY A 59 -5.86 -1.18 -1.92
CA GLY A 59 -5.81 -0.65 -3.30
C GLY A 59 -7.17 -0.52 -3.99
N ALA A 60 -8.16 -1.28 -3.56
CA ALA A 60 -9.52 -1.21 -4.08
C ALA A 60 -10.34 -0.06 -3.47
N GLU A 61 -10.06 0.29 -2.22
CA GLU A 61 -10.89 1.23 -1.43
C GLU A 61 -10.24 2.59 -1.23
N HIS A 62 -8.91 2.70 -1.33
CA HIS A 62 -8.18 3.94 -1.05
C HIS A 62 -7.38 4.43 -2.25
N ASP A 63 -7.43 5.74 -2.46
CA ASP A 63 -6.61 6.40 -3.46
C ASP A 63 -5.14 6.25 -3.09
N VAL A 64 -4.33 5.95 -4.10
CA VAL A 64 -2.91 5.61 -3.93
C VAL A 64 -2.05 6.45 -4.86
N ARG A 65 -0.87 6.85 -4.39
CA ARG A 65 0.19 7.36 -5.25
C ARG A 65 1.51 6.72 -4.90
N ARG A 66 2.43 6.69 -5.86
CA ARG A 66 3.82 6.39 -5.55
C ARG A 66 4.49 7.64 -4.99
N VAL A 67 5.30 7.50 -3.94
CA VAL A 67 6.07 8.63 -3.40
C VAL A 67 7.03 9.15 -4.47
N GLY A 68 6.96 10.45 -4.70
CA GLY A 68 7.67 11.14 -5.80
C GLY A 68 6.79 11.39 -7.03
N GLU A 69 5.61 10.77 -7.12
CA GLU A 69 4.63 11.09 -8.16
C GLU A 69 3.66 12.17 -7.68
N PRO A 70 3.32 13.16 -8.52
CA PRO A 70 2.46 14.27 -8.13
C PRO A 70 0.97 13.87 -8.07
N ALA A 71 0.58 12.83 -8.81
CA ALA A 71 -0.81 12.46 -9.01
C ALA A 71 -1.25 11.34 -8.06
N TRP A 72 -2.50 11.44 -7.58
CA TRP A 72 -3.20 10.35 -6.92
C TRP A 72 -3.94 9.51 -7.95
N HIS A 73 -3.81 8.20 -7.84
CA HIS A 73 -4.60 7.24 -8.58
C HIS A 73 -5.82 6.86 -7.76
N ARG A 74 -6.98 6.91 -8.40
CA ARG A 74 -8.25 6.61 -7.74
C ARG A 74 -8.35 5.12 -7.38
N ALA A 75 -8.88 4.85 -6.20
CA ALA A 75 -9.19 3.50 -5.73
C ALA A 75 -9.97 2.70 -6.78
N GLY A 76 -9.64 1.41 -6.94
CA GLY A 76 -10.31 0.53 -7.91
C GLY A 76 -9.97 0.78 -9.39
N THR A 77 -9.19 1.82 -9.70
CA THR A 77 -8.70 2.09 -11.08
C THR A 77 -7.31 1.51 -11.33
N VAL A 78 -6.60 1.12 -10.27
CA VAL A 78 -5.31 0.45 -10.39
C VAL A 78 -5.60 -1.02 -10.71
N ASP A 79 -5.77 -1.30 -12.00
CA ASP A 79 -5.73 -2.66 -12.53
C ASP A 79 -4.32 -3.18 -12.23
N VAL A 80 -4.15 -3.91 -11.12
CA VAL A 80 -2.92 -4.64 -10.81
C VAL A 80 -2.86 -5.82 -11.77
N ARG A 81 -2.72 -5.54 -13.08
CA ARG A 81 -2.24 -6.55 -14.02
C ARG A 81 -0.85 -6.93 -13.54
N HIS A 82 -0.80 -8.07 -12.86
CA HIS A 82 0.37 -8.93 -12.90
C HIS A 82 0.77 -9.05 -14.38
N GLY A 83 1.76 -8.27 -14.80
CA GLY A 83 2.37 -8.41 -16.11
C GLY A 83 2.95 -9.81 -16.24
N GLY A 84 2.56 -10.47 -17.33
CA GLY A 84 2.94 -11.84 -17.70
C GLY A 84 4.38 -12.00 -18.15
#